data_AF-A0A022Q9U2-F1
#
_entry.id   AF-A0A022Q9U2-F1
#
_cell.length_a   1.000
_cell.length_b   1.000
_cell.length_c   1.000
_cell.angle_alpha   90.00
_cell.angle_beta   90.00
_cell.angle_gamma   90.00
#
_symmetry.space_group_name_H-M   'P 1'
#
loop_
_entity.id
_entity.type
_entity.pdbx_description
1 polymer ?
#
loop_
_entity_poly.entity_id
_entity_poly.type
_entity_poly.pdbx_seq_one_letter_code
_entity_poly.pdbx_strand_id
1 'polypeptide(L)'
;DNEQSPSRAPQAEEREEDEEIDDLNTGKRKLETEKCTGGVALAVETFLAELEVAAEEDAKLNRQKRPAINKLKNLSHLKAGFSKIKLQSEILDHGGLSVLKTWLEPLPDGSLPCIDVRATVLNVLNDIYIDWDESDRREQLKRSGIGKVVIFFSKSDEETRANRKVAKELVHKWGRIIFDKSTRLEEMKKFEKKPAKKSQDSGVSSSRPHASRPDPAALDYAVRPQSKIDPVEVRARVKNSGHNEHRAKLNKKLQEMRAPKRKQLQATKLSVDGRRMEKYT
;
A
#
# COMPACT_ATOMS: atom_id res chain seq x y z
N ASP A 1 -14.95 -84.05 -53.22
CA ASP A 1 -15.81 -82.96 -52.72
C ASP A 1 -15.74 -82.84 -51.22
N ASN A 2 -15.73 -81.57 -50.77
CA ASN A 2 -15.87 -81.08 -49.39
C ASN A 2 -14.56 -80.84 -48.60
N GLU A 3 -14.02 -79.62 -48.73
CA GLU A 3 -12.96 -79.06 -47.89
C GLU A 3 -13.51 -78.07 -46.84
N GLN A 4 -12.77 -78.02 -45.72
CA GLN A 4 -12.93 -77.25 -44.48
C GLN A 4 -13.51 -75.82 -44.51
N SER A 5 -14.26 -75.51 -43.45
CA SER A 5 -14.20 -74.24 -42.68
C SER A 5 -13.40 -74.49 -41.38
N PRO A 6 -12.78 -73.51 -40.67
CA PRO A 6 -13.34 -72.18 -40.37
C PRO A 6 -12.38 -70.96 -40.26
N SER A 7 -13.00 -69.77 -40.29
CA SER A 7 -12.69 -68.55 -39.52
C SER A 7 -11.24 -68.05 -39.40
N ARG A 8 -10.91 -66.94 -40.08
CA ARG A 8 -10.15 -65.79 -39.53
C ARG A 8 -10.12 -64.62 -40.52
N ALA A 9 -10.80 -63.52 -40.21
CA ALA A 9 -10.54 -62.23 -40.85
C ALA A 9 -9.49 -61.47 -40.01
N PRO A 10 -8.38 -60.96 -40.58
CA PRO A 10 -7.51 -60.04 -39.88
C PRO A 10 -8.12 -58.63 -39.89
N GLN A 11 -8.00 -57.99 -38.73
CA GLN A 11 -8.48 -56.66 -38.39
C GLN A 11 -7.83 -55.58 -39.27
N ALA A 12 -8.62 -54.54 -39.56
CA ALA A 12 -8.17 -53.31 -40.17
C ALA A 12 -7.07 -52.63 -39.33
N GLU A 13 -5.96 -52.33 -40.00
CA GLU A 13 -4.92 -51.41 -39.54
C GLU A 13 -5.43 -49.99 -39.86
N GLU A 14 -6.05 -49.34 -38.88
CA GLU A 14 -6.37 -47.90 -38.90
C GLU A 14 -5.84 -47.30 -37.60
N ARG A 15 -4.52 -47.07 -37.48
CA ARG A 15 -3.91 -46.47 -36.28
C ARG A 15 -2.63 -45.64 -36.49
N GLU A 16 -2.38 -45.10 -37.68
CA GLU A 16 -1.20 -44.22 -37.89
C GLU A 16 -1.51 -42.81 -38.41
N GLU A 17 -2.76 -42.48 -38.75
CA GLU A 17 -3.10 -41.18 -39.34
C GLU A 17 -3.49 -40.08 -38.33
N ASP A 18 -3.75 -40.44 -37.07
CA ASP A 18 -4.22 -39.48 -36.05
C ASP A 18 -3.09 -38.71 -35.33
N GLU A 19 -1.84 -39.21 -35.34
CA GLU A 19 -0.72 -38.55 -34.66
C GLU A 19 -0.04 -37.46 -35.52
N GLU A 20 -0.06 -37.59 -36.85
CA GLU A 20 0.62 -36.63 -37.75
C GLU A 20 -0.15 -35.29 -37.90
N ILE A 21 -1.46 -35.29 -37.65
CA ILE A 21 -2.31 -34.09 -37.81
C ILE A 21 -2.18 -33.11 -36.63
N ASP A 22 -1.86 -33.58 -35.42
CA ASP A 22 -1.77 -32.70 -34.24
C ASP A 22 -0.49 -31.83 -34.25
N ASP A 23 0.62 -32.38 -34.74
CA ASP A 23 1.92 -31.68 -34.83
C ASP A 23 1.86 -30.45 -35.75
N LEU A 24 1.16 -30.56 -36.89
CA LEU A 24 0.92 -29.44 -37.82
C LEU A 24 0.00 -28.37 -37.21
N ASN A 25 -0.90 -28.75 -36.30
CA ASN A 25 -1.83 -27.84 -35.63
C ASN A 25 -1.17 -27.11 -34.45
N THR A 26 -0.21 -27.72 -33.75
CA THR A 26 0.62 -27.03 -32.74
C THR A 26 1.50 -25.92 -33.33
N GLY A 27 2.07 -26.13 -34.53
CA GLY A 27 2.84 -25.10 -35.23
C GLY A 27 1.99 -23.89 -35.65
N LYS A 28 0.79 -24.13 -36.18
CA LYS A 28 -0.17 -23.07 -36.52
C LYS A 28 -0.68 -22.31 -35.29
N ARG A 29 -1.00 -23.03 -34.20
CA ARG A 29 -1.39 -22.42 -32.91
C ARG A 29 -0.29 -21.54 -32.31
N LYS A 30 0.98 -21.96 -32.38
CA LYS A 30 2.12 -21.13 -31.91
C LYS A 30 2.30 -19.87 -32.76
N LEU A 31 2.26 -19.99 -34.10
CA LEU A 31 2.40 -18.86 -35.01
C LEU A 31 1.24 -17.85 -34.91
N GLU A 32 0.01 -18.34 -34.74
CA GLU A 32 -1.17 -17.47 -34.51
C GLU A 32 -1.13 -16.81 -33.12
N THR A 33 -0.61 -17.50 -32.10
CA THR A 33 -0.45 -16.93 -30.75
C THR A 33 0.64 -15.86 -30.72
N GLU A 34 1.78 -16.05 -31.40
CA GLU A 34 2.83 -15.02 -31.52
C GLU A 34 2.35 -13.80 -32.31
N LYS A 35 1.58 -14.00 -33.39
CA LYS A 35 0.99 -12.90 -34.15
C LYS A 35 -0.08 -12.14 -33.37
N CYS A 36 -0.85 -12.83 -32.54
CA CYS A 36 -1.90 -12.25 -31.69
C CYS A 36 -1.31 -11.50 -30.49
N THR A 37 -0.26 -12.05 -29.84
CA THR A 37 0.44 -11.40 -28.73
C THR A 37 1.21 -10.15 -29.18
N GLY A 38 1.91 -10.21 -30.32
CA GLY A 38 2.55 -9.03 -30.91
C GLY A 38 1.57 -7.90 -31.25
N GLY A 39 0.35 -8.24 -31.68
CA GLY A 39 -0.71 -7.25 -31.91
C GLY A 39 -1.21 -6.58 -30.63
N VAL A 40 -1.26 -7.31 -29.51
CA VAL A 40 -1.65 -6.77 -28.20
C VAL A 40 -0.59 -5.84 -27.64
N ALA A 41 0.70 -6.22 -27.72
CA ALA A 41 1.81 -5.39 -27.26
C ALA A 41 1.85 -4.04 -28.00
N LEU A 42 1.74 -4.03 -29.33
CA LEU A 42 1.69 -2.80 -30.13
C LEU A 42 0.49 -1.92 -29.79
N ALA A 43 -0.67 -2.52 -29.53
CA ALA A 43 -1.86 -1.78 -29.11
C ALA A 43 -1.67 -1.15 -27.72
N VAL A 44 -1.00 -1.83 -26.80
CA VAL A 44 -0.67 -1.32 -25.47
C VAL A 44 0.37 -0.20 -25.53
N GLU A 45 1.38 -0.34 -26.38
CA GLU A 45 2.38 0.70 -26.60
C GLU A 45 1.73 1.97 -27.17
N THR A 46 0.85 1.82 -28.16
CA THR A 46 0.08 2.93 -28.73
C THR A 46 -0.80 3.59 -27.66
N PHE A 47 -1.52 2.78 -26.87
CA PHE A 47 -2.34 3.25 -25.76
C PHE A 47 -1.53 4.08 -24.75
N LEU A 48 -0.34 3.61 -24.35
CA LEU A 48 0.51 4.32 -23.40
C LEU A 48 1.10 5.59 -24.00
N ALA A 49 1.51 5.57 -25.27
CA ALA A 49 2.00 6.76 -25.97
C ALA A 49 0.94 7.86 -26.03
N GLU A 50 -0.32 7.53 -26.30
CA GLU A 50 -1.44 8.50 -26.27
C GLU A 50 -1.62 9.14 -24.89
N LEU A 51 -1.50 8.35 -23.82
CA LEU A 51 -1.57 8.86 -22.45
C LEU A 51 -0.37 9.74 -22.09
N GLU A 52 0.84 9.41 -22.54
CA GLU A 52 2.04 10.22 -22.33
C GLU A 52 1.94 11.56 -23.05
N VAL A 53 1.55 11.55 -24.32
CA VAL A 53 1.33 12.76 -25.12
C VAL A 53 0.32 13.68 -24.42
N ALA A 54 -0.79 13.14 -23.91
CA ALA A 54 -1.78 13.94 -23.18
C ALA A 54 -1.18 14.63 -21.94
N ALA A 55 -0.29 13.96 -21.20
CA ALA A 55 0.38 14.54 -20.04
C ALA A 55 1.42 15.60 -20.43
N GLU A 56 2.20 15.36 -21.48
CA GLU A 56 3.19 16.31 -22.00
C GLU A 56 2.55 17.58 -22.55
N GLU A 57 1.46 17.45 -23.32
CA GLU A 57 0.72 18.58 -23.84
C GLU A 57 0.14 19.43 -22.72
N ASP A 58 -0.43 18.80 -21.69
CA ASP A 58 -0.94 19.51 -20.53
C ASP A 58 0.19 20.24 -19.79
N ALA A 59 1.37 19.63 -19.64
CA ALA A 59 2.55 20.30 -19.08
C ALA A 59 3.02 21.49 -19.93
N LYS A 60 2.99 21.36 -21.26
CA LYS A 60 3.34 22.43 -22.21
C LYS A 60 2.34 23.59 -22.14
N LEU A 61 1.05 23.30 -22.13
CA LEU A 61 -0.02 24.31 -22.00
C LEU A 61 0.07 25.01 -20.64
N ASN A 62 0.35 24.27 -19.56
CA ASN A 62 0.54 24.84 -18.23
C ASN A 62 1.74 25.81 -18.18
N ARG A 63 2.90 25.44 -18.77
CA ARG A 63 4.05 26.37 -18.91
C ARG A 63 3.69 27.65 -19.67
N GLN A 64 2.80 27.53 -20.65
CA GLN A 64 2.27 28.65 -21.44
C GLN A 64 1.12 29.39 -20.74
N LYS A 65 0.74 28.99 -19.51
CA LYS A 65 -0.41 29.52 -18.76
C LYS A 65 -1.74 29.40 -19.53
N ARG A 66 -1.87 28.36 -20.34
CA ARG A 66 -3.09 28.02 -21.09
C ARG A 66 -3.82 26.87 -20.40
N PRO A 67 -5.15 26.78 -20.54
CA PRO A 67 -5.91 25.65 -20.01
C PRO A 67 -5.39 24.31 -20.54
N ALA A 68 -5.08 23.40 -19.63
CA ALA A 68 -4.60 22.05 -19.89
C ALA A 68 -5.73 21.06 -19.59
N ILE A 69 -6.30 20.45 -20.64
CA ILE A 69 -7.52 19.62 -20.55
C ILE A 69 -7.36 18.24 -21.18
N ASN A 70 -6.17 17.91 -21.67
CA ASN A 70 -5.94 16.68 -22.43
C ASN A 70 -5.97 15.45 -21.53
N LYS A 71 -5.41 15.52 -20.31
CA LYS A 71 -5.57 14.44 -19.32
C LYS A 71 -7.02 14.21 -18.95
N LEU A 72 -7.81 15.28 -18.80
CA LEU A 72 -9.25 15.20 -18.51
C LEU A 72 -10.03 14.47 -19.61
N LYS A 73 -9.77 14.80 -20.88
CA LYS A 73 -10.41 14.16 -22.03
C LYS A 73 -10.07 12.66 -22.12
N ASN A 74 -8.87 12.28 -21.70
CA ASN A 74 -8.38 10.91 -21.79
C ASN A 74 -8.72 10.03 -20.57
N LEU A 75 -9.48 10.53 -19.59
CA LEU A 75 -9.84 9.73 -18.40
C LEU A 75 -10.68 8.49 -18.73
N SER A 76 -11.57 8.58 -19.71
CA SER A 76 -12.38 7.45 -20.17
C SER A 76 -11.50 6.37 -20.81
N HIS A 77 -10.56 6.80 -21.66
CA HIS A 77 -9.60 5.92 -22.32
C HIS A 77 -8.70 5.21 -21.30
N LEU A 78 -8.13 5.97 -20.35
CA LEU A 78 -7.32 5.43 -19.26
C LEU A 78 -8.09 4.38 -18.44
N LYS A 79 -9.33 4.66 -18.03
CA LYS A 79 -10.17 3.68 -17.31
C LYS A 79 -10.42 2.42 -18.16
N ALA A 80 -10.74 2.60 -19.45
CA ALA A 80 -11.04 1.48 -20.33
C ALA A 80 -9.84 0.54 -20.51
N GLY A 81 -8.63 1.08 -20.66
CA GLY A 81 -7.40 0.28 -20.78
C GLY A 81 -7.14 -0.58 -19.54
N PHE A 82 -7.15 0.05 -18.36
CA PHE A 82 -6.91 -0.64 -17.09
C PHE A 82 -8.08 -1.51 -16.61
N SER A 83 -9.30 -1.37 -17.15
CA SER A 83 -10.43 -2.23 -16.79
C SER A 83 -10.29 -3.69 -17.25
N LYS A 84 -9.46 -3.93 -18.29
CA LYS A 84 -9.30 -5.26 -18.89
C LYS A 84 -8.12 -5.98 -18.25
N ILE A 85 -8.39 -6.95 -17.37
CA ILE A 85 -7.35 -7.73 -16.64
C ILE A 85 -6.28 -8.30 -17.59
N LYS A 86 -6.67 -8.82 -18.75
CA LYS A 86 -5.72 -9.36 -19.75
C LYS A 86 -4.73 -8.31 -20.27
N LEU A 87 -5.11 -7.04 -20.34
CA LEU A 87 -4.23 -5.96 -20.77
C LEU A 87 -3.40 -5.40 -19.62
N GLN A 88 -3.84 -5.53 -18.36
CA GLN A 88 -3.16 -4.92 -17.22
C GLN A 88 -1.70 -5.38 -17.11
N SER A 89 -1.43 -6.68 -17.28
CA SER A 89 -0.05 -7.23 -17.25
C SER A 89 0.82 -6.57 -18.31
N GLU A 90 0.36 -6.58 -19.57
CA GLU A 90 1.06 -5.98 -20.70
C GLU A 90 1.30 -4.48 -20.49
N ILE A 91 0.28 -3.76 -20.02
CA ILE A 91 0.37 -2.33 -19.69
C ILE A 91 1.46 -2.08 -18.64
N LEU A 92 1.59 -2.95 -17.63
CA LEU A 92 2.64 -2.80 -16.62
C LEU A 92 4.03 -3.10 -17.19
N ASP A 93 4.15 -4.12 -18.03
CA ASP A 93 5.40 -4.51 -18.68
C ASP A 93 5.96 -3.39 -19.58
N HIS A 94 5.06 -2.66 -20.26
CA HIS A 94 5.39 -1.47 -21.05
C HIS A 94 5.49 -0.17 -20.24
N GLY A 95 5.52 -0.23 -18.90
CA GLY A 95 5.80 0.94 -18.07
C GLY A 95 4.59 1.78 -17.70
N GLY A 96 3.38 1.22 -17.73
CA GLY A 96 2.14 1.92 -17.37
C GLY A 96 2.17 2.58 -15.98
N LEU A 97 2.89 2.01 -14.99
CA LEU A 97 3.07 2.65 -13.69
C LEU A 97 3.82 3.98 -13.77
N SER A 98 4.79 4.10 -14.69
CA SER A 98 5.52 5.34 -14.93
C SER A 98 4.62 6.39 -15.57
N VAL A 99 3.76 6.00 -16.52
CA VAL A 99 2.76 6.90 -17.12
C VAL A 99 1.78 7.41 -16.06
N LEU A 100 1.22 6.51 -15.24
CA LEU A 100 0.32 6.89 -14.14
C LEU A 100 1.00 7.80 -13.12
N LYS A 101 2.31 7.62 -12.89
CA LYS A 101 3.09 8.52 -12.04
C LYS A 101 3.16 9.92 -12.65
N THR A 102 3.55 10.04 -13.93
CA THR A 102 3.62 11.33 -14.64
C THR A 102 2.27 12.06 -14.61
N TRP A 103 1.16 11.32 -14.69
CA TRP A 103 -0.18 11.89 -14.62
C TRP A 103 -0.52 12.53 -13.27
N LEU A 104 0.05 12.00 -12.19
CA LEU A 104 -0.15 12.42 -10.80
C LEU A 104 0.89 13.42 -10.29
N GLU A 105 2.04 13.54 -10.94
CA GLU A 105 3.06 14.51 -10.54
C GLU A 105 2.54 15.95 -10.65
N PRO A 106 2.99 16.86 -9.76
CA PRO A 106 2.67 18.28 -9.88
C PRO A 106 3.02 18.82 -11.26
N LEU A 107 2.18 19.71 -11.76
CA LEU A 107 2.39 20.43 -13.01
C LEU A 107 3.63 21.34 -12.91
N PRO A 108 4.17 21.84 -14.04
CA PRO A 108 5.35 22.70 -14.04
C PRO A 108 5.24 23.98 -13.17
N ASP A 109 4.02 24.46 -12.91
CA ASP A 109 3.74 25.56 -11.99
C ASP A 109 3.67 25.15 -10.50
N GLY A 110 3.86 23.87 -10.20
CA GLY A 110 3.78 23.28 -8.87
C GLY A 110 2.37 22.89 -8.44
N SER A 111 1.34 23.21 -9.21
CA SER A 111 -0.04 22.85 -8.89
C SER A 111 -0.29 21.35 -9.06
N LEU A 112 -1.17 20.79 -8.26
CA LEU A 112 -1.56 19.39 -8.41
C LEU A 112 -2.47 19.21 -9.63
N PRO A 113 -2.39 18.05 -10.31
CA PRO A 113 -3.37 17.69 -11.33
C PRO A 113 -4.80 17.84 -10.79
N CYS A 114 -5.74 18.13 -11.68
CA CYS A 114 -7.13 18.32 -11.27
C CYS A 114 -7.66 17.10 -10.51
N ILE A 115 -8.62 17.36 -9.61
CA ILE A 115 -9.18 16.37 -8.69
C ILE A 115 -9.70 15.10 -9.39
N ASP A 116 -10.27 15.23 -10.58
CA ASP A 116 -10.82 14.11 -11.36
C ASP A 116 -9.73 13.20 -11.92
N VAL A 117 -8.61 13.79 -12.35
CA VAL A 117 -7.41 13.04 -12.77
C VAL A 117 -6.86 12.28 -11.57
N ARG A 118 -6.67 12.96 -10.43
CA ARG A 118 -6.15 12.33 -9.21
C ARG A 118 -7.03 11.18 -8.73
N ALA A 119 -8.34 11.40 -8.63
CA ALA A 119 -9.31 10.40 -8.22
C ALA A 119 -9.32 9.20 -9.16
N THR A 120 -9.34 9.45 -10.48
CA THR A 120 -9.37 8.38 -11.48
C THR A 120 -8.11 7.54 -11.43
N VAL A 121 -6.92 8.15 -11.40
CA VAL A 121 -5.66 7.40 -11.38
C VAL A 121 -5.50 6.62 -10.07
N LEU A 122 -5.85 7.21 -8.92
CA LEU A 122 -5.78 6.49 -7.64
C LEU A 122 -6.74 5.28 -7.60
N ASN A 123 -7.94 5.41 -8.16
CA ASN A 123 -8.88 4.29 -8.26
C ASN A 123 -8.36 3.21 -9.21
N VAL A 124 -7.84 3.59 -10.38
CA VAL A 124 -7.19 2.63 -11.31
C VAL A 124 -6.07 1.87 -10.62
N LEU A 125 -5.18 2.55 -9.89
CA LEU A 125 -4.10 1.91 -9.14
C LEU A 125 -4.62 0.92 -8.08
N ASN A 126 -5.77 1.22 -7.47
CA ASN A 126 -6.40 0.36 -6.48
C ASN A 126 -7.06 -0.87 -7.10
N ASP A 127 -7.62 -0.72 -8.29
CA ASP A 127 -8.40 -1.73 -9.01
C ASP A 127 -7.54 -2.67 -9.88
N ILE A 128 -6.25 -2.37 -10.06
CA ILE A 128 -5.31 -3.29 -10.72
C ILE A 128 -5.28 -4.62 -9.96
N TYR A 129 -5.65 -5.69 -10.67
CA TYR A 129 -5.71 -7.05 -10.16
C TYR A 129 -4.50 -7.82 -10.68
N ILE A 130 -3.37 -7.62 -10.02
CA ILE A 130 -2.09 -8.26 -10.34
C ILE A 130 -1.55 -8.94 -9.09
N ASP A 131 -0.93 -10.10 -9.30
CA ASP A 131 -0.15 -10.77 -8.28
C ASP A 131 1.16 -10.00 -8.08
N TRP A 132 1.26 -9.34 -6.94
CA TRP A 132 2.43 -8.54 -6.60
C TRP A 132 3.50 -9.35 -5.86
N ASP A 133 3.25 -10.63 -5.58
CA ASP A 133 4.23 -11.52 -4.95
C ASP A 133 5.33 -11.94 -5.95
N GLU A 134 5.08 -11.76 -7.25
CA GLU A 134 6.08 -11.89 -8.31
C GLU A 134 7.20 -10.84 -8.15
N SER A 135 8.46 -11.32 -8.14
CA SER A 135 9.63 -10.46 -7.89
C SER A 135 9.73 -9.30 -8.89
N ASP A 136 9.42 -9.58 -10.16
CA ASP A 136 9.51 -8.60 -11.25
C ASP A 136 8.47 -7.49 -11.09
N ARG A 137 7.23 -7.83 -10.68
CA ARG A 137 6.16 -6.85 -10.39
C ARG A 137 6.52 -5.94 -9.24
N ARG A 138 7.08 -6.52 -8.17
CA ARG A 138 7.57 -5.76 -7.01
C ARG A 138 8.71 -4.81 -7.41
N GLU A 139 9.60 -5.23 -8.31
CA GLU A 139 10.69 -4.40 -8.81
C GLU A 139 10.18 -3.28 -9.73
N GLN A 140 9.24 -3.56 -10.63
CA GLN A 140 8.57 -2.55 -11.47
C GLN A 140 7.89 -1.47 -10.62
N LEU A 141 7.21 -1.86 -9.53
CA LEU A 141 6.61 -0.92 -8.57
C LEU A 141 7.65 -0.01 -7.90
N LYS A 142 8.81 -0.56 -7.53
CA LYS A 142 9.92 0.22 -6.96
C LYS A 142 10.55 1.17 -8.00
N ARG A 143 10.82 0.66 -9.20
CA ARG A 143 11.51 1.37 -10.28
C ARG A 143 10.69 2.53 -10.82
N SER A 144 9.38 2.35 -11.01
CA SER A 144 8.48 3.42 -11.47
C SER A 144 8.46 4.59 -10.48
N GLY A 145 8.61 4.33 -9.18
CA GLY A 145 8.60 5.36 -8.14
C GLY A 145 7.19 5.88 -7.81
N ILE A 146 6.13 5.29 -8.38
CA ILE A 146 4.74 5.67 -8.15
C ILE A 146 4.38 5.66 -6.66
N GLY A 147 4.95 4.73 -5.88
CA GLY A 147 4.72 4.65 -4.44
C GLY A 147 5.06 5.95 -3.70
N LYS A 148 6.09 6.70 -4.13
CA LYS A 148 6.45 7.99 -3.51
C LYS A 148 5.36 9.04 -3.73
N VAL A 149 4.80 9.10 -4.94
CA VAL A 149 3.73 10.02 -5.31
C VAL A 149 2.44 9.67 -4.55
N VAL A 150 2.11 8.38 -4.42
CA VAL A 150 0.96 7.94 -3.63
C VAL A 150 1.15 8.24 -2.14
N ILE A 151 2.35 8.11 -1.58
CA ILE A 151 2.66 8.55 -0.21
C ILE A 151 2.42 10.05 -0.04
N PHE A 152 2.84 10.87 -1.01
CA PHE A 152 2.57 12.32 -1.01
C PHE A 152 1.06 12.59 -0.92
N PHE A 153 0.25 11.98 -1.79
CA PHE A 153 -1.21 12.16 -1.75
C PHE A 153 -1.85 11.65 -0.47
N SER A 154 -1.32 10.58 0.15
CA SER A 154 -1.83 10.06 1.42
C SER A 154 -1.68 11.05 2.60
N LYS A 155 -0.75 12.01 2.47
CA LYS A 155 -0.39 13.01 3.50
C LYS A 155 -0.78 14.44 3.13
N SER A 156 -1.12 14.72 1.88
CA SER A 156 -1.40 16.06 1.40
C SER A 156 -2.73 16.61 1.93
N ASP A 157 -2.70 17.85 2.44
CA ASP A 157 -3.89 18.58 2.87
C ASP A 157 -4.68 19.14 1.67
N GLU A 158 -4.04 19.31 0.51
CA GLU A 158 -4.64 19.73 -0.77
C GLU A 158 -5.40 18.60 -1.50
N GLU A 159 -5.48 17.43 -0.88
CA GLU A 159 -6.21 16.27 -1.38
C GLU A 159 -7.59 16.14 -0.73
N THR A 160 -8.51 15.48 -1.43
CA THR A 160 -9.81 15.13 -0.85
C THR A 160 -9.68 14.04 0.21
N ARG A 161 -10.64 14.00 1.13
CA ARG A 161 -10.72 12.93 2.13
C ARG A 161 -10.87 11.54 1.48
N ALA A 162 -11.63 11.44 0.39
CA ALA A 162 -11.85 10.19 -0.33
C ALA A 162 -10.56 9.68 -0.97
N ASN A 163 -9.87 10.52 -1.75
CA ASN A 163 -8.61 10.15 -2.39
C ASN A 163 -7.50 9.86 -1.37
N ARG A 164 -7.42 10.61 -0.26
CA ARG A 164 -6.49 10.29 0.83
C ARG A 164 -6.72 8.90 1.40
N LYS A 165 -7.98 8.46 1.51
CA LYS A 165 -8.31 7.12 2.02
C LYS A 165 -7.76 6.06 1.07
N VAL A 166 -8.04 6.17 -0.23
CA VAL A 166 -7.54 5.25 -1.27
C VAL A 166 -6.01 5.25 -1.30
N ALA A 167 -5.37 6.43 -1.27
CA ALA A 167 -3.92 6.54 -1.24
C ALA A 167 -3.30 5.87 -0.01
N LYS A 168 -3.91 5.99 1.18
CA LYS A 168 -3.44 5.29 2.39
C LYS A 168 -3.57 3.77 2.25
N GLU A 169 -4.67 3.29 1.69
CA GLU A 169 -4.89 1.86 1.43
C GLU A 169 -3.85 1.31 0.45
N LEU A 170 -3.56 2.03 -0.64
CA LEU A 170 -2.49 1.71 -1.58
C LEU A 170 -1.11 1.66 -0.92
N VAL A 171 -0.76 2.67 -0.11
CA VAL A 171 0.52 2.70 0.64
C VAL A 171 0.63 1.48 1.56
N HIS A 172 -0.44 1.09 2.24
CA HIS A 172 -0.45 -0.09 3.10
C HIS A 172 -0.32 -1.39 2.28
N LYS A 173 -1.09 -1.53 1.20
CA LYS A 173 -1.07 -2.69 0.29
C LYS A 173 0.33 -2.91 -0.27
N TRP A 174 0.88 -1.89 -0.92
CA TRP A 174 2.21 -1.93 -1.54
C TRP A 174 3.34 -1.99 -0.53
N GLY A 175 3.18 -1.37 0.64
CA GLY A 175 4.15 -1.50 1.72
C GLY A 175 4.30 -2.94 2.20
N ARG A 176 3.21 -3.71 2.30
CA ARG A 176 3.27 -5.13 2.67
C ARG A 176 4.00 -5.95 1.61
N ILE A 177 3.65 -5.76 0.34
CA ILE A 177 4.28 -6.41 -0.82
C ILE A 177 5.79 -6.13 -0.87
N ILE A 178 6.19 -4.87 -0.71
CA ILE A 178 7.58 -4.45 -0.88
C ILE A 178 8.45 -4.92 0.27
N PHE A 179 7.95 -4.81 1.50
CA PHE A 179 8.75 -5.03 2.70
C PHE A 179 8.57 -6.43 3.30
N ASP A 180 7.81 -7.31 2.66
CA ASP A 180 7.44 -8.65 3.16
C ASP A 180 7.10 -8.62 4.65
N LYS A 181 6.39 -7.55 5.07
CA LYS A 181 5.86 -7.42 6.44
C LYS A 181 4.63 -8.29 6.55
N SER A 182 4.87 -9.58 6.37
CA SER A 182 3.90 -10.60 6.67
C SER A 182 3.51 -10.42 8.13
N THR A 183 2.22 -10.53 8.41
CA THR A 183 1.71 -10.81 9.76
C THR A 183 2.18 -12.19 10.28
N ARG A 184 3.08 -12.88 9.55
CA ARG A 184 3.73 -14.11 9.96
C ARG A 184 4.67 -13.81 11.13
N LEU A 185 4.20 -14.20 12.32
CA LEU A 185 4.91 -14.26 13.62
C LEU A 185 6.38 -14.75 13.56
N GLU A 186 6.79 -15.41 12.48
CA GLU A 186 8.14 -15.94 12.27
C GLU A 186 9.22 -14.85 12.14
N GLU A 187 8.93 -13.69 11.55
CA GLU A 187 9.93 -12.61 11.43
C GLU A 187 10.08 -11.80 12.72
N MET A 188 9.04 -11.67 13.53
CA MET A 188 9.14 -11.06 14.86
C MET A 188 10.14 -11.82 15.77
N LYS A 189 10.24 -13.15 15.62
CA LYS A 189 11.22 -13.98 16.34
C LYS A 189 12.67 -13.77 15.89
N LYS A 190 12.91 -13.28 14.65
CA LYS A 190 14.27 -12.97 14.17
C LYS A 190 14.81 -11.68 14.78
N PHE A 191 13.96 -10.70 15.05
CA PHE A 191 14.38 -9.46 15.72
C PHE A 191 14.62 -9.62 17.23
N GLU A 192 14.04 -10.65 17.87
CA GLU A 192 14.32 -10.97 19.28
C GLU A 192 15.65 -11.70 19.50
N LYS A 193 16.30 -12.22 18.45
CA LYS A 193 17.64 -12.82 18.54
C LYS A 193 18.75 -11.80 18.31
N LYS A 194 18.77 -10.73 19.12
CA LYS A 194 20.05 -10.08 19.45
C LYS A 194 20.55 -10.72 20.74
N PRO A 195 21.74 -11.34 20.77
CA PRO A 195 22.23 -11.93 22.01
C PRO A 195 22.53 -10.78 22.98
N ALA A 196 21.65 -10.60 23.96
CA ALA A 196 22.04 -9.94 25.20
C ALA A 196 23.21 -10.76 25.76
N LYS A 197 24.39 -10.14 25.89
CA LYS A 197 25.53 -10.72 26.60
C LYS A 197 25.05 -11.13 28.00
N LYS A 198 24.78 -12.42 28.20
CA LYS A 198 24.55 -13.00 29.52
C LYS A 198 25.88 -13.55 30.00
N SER A 199 26.34 -12.97 31.10
CA SER A 199 27.37 -13.50 31.98
C SER A 199 27.05 -14.96 32.28
N GLN A 200 28.07 -15.83 32.22
CA GLN A 200 27.95 -17.21 32.63
C GLN A 200 27.64 -17.26 34.13
N ASP A 201 26.56 -17.92 34.50
CA ASP A 201 26.51 -18.68 35.75
C ASP A 201 25.68 -19.95 35.52
N SER A 202 26.21 -21.04 36.05
CA SER A 202 25.80 -22.43 35.85
C SER A 202 24.75 -22.85 36.89
N GLY A 203 23.65 -23.49 36.47
CA GLY A 203 22.79 -24.22 37.42
C GLY A 203 21.36 -24.50 36.98
N VAL A 204 21.17 -25.63 36.29
CA VAL A 204 20.07 -26.62 36.41
C VAL A 204 18.63 -26.15 36.71
N SER A 205 17.72 -26.34 35.74
CA SER A 205 16.54 -27.24 35.81
C SER A 205 15.30 -26.72 35.07
N SER A 206 14.62 -27.67 34.44
CA SER A 206 13.41 -27.57 33.63
C SER A 206 12.19 -26.97 34.36
N SER A 207 11.63 -25.88 33.83
CA SER A 207 10.19 -25.59 33.89
C SER A 207 9.80 -24.48 32.90
N ARG A 208 8.64 -24.65 32.25
CA ARG A 208 8.07 -23.76 31.21
C ARG A 208 7.85 -22.34 31.72
N PRO A 209 8.09 -21.26 30.92
CA PRO A 209 7.92 -19.91 31.43
C PRO A 209 6.43 -19.52 31.42
N HIS A 210 5.83 -19.45 32.60
CA HIS A 210 4.69 -18.55 32.83
C HIS A 210 5.22 -17.11 32.89
N ALA A 211 4.42 -16.15 32.42
CA ALA A 211 4.77 -14.74 32.46
C ALA A 211 4.97 -14.28 33.92
N SER A 212 6.22 -14.04 34.32
CA SER A 212 6.59 -13.43 35.59
C SER A 212 6.65 -11.91 35.43
N ARG A 213 6.05 -11.20 36.37
CA ARG A 213 6.17 -9.75 36.47
C ARG A 213 7.63 -9.41 36.80
N PRO A 214 8.30 -8.53 36.03
CA PRO A 214 9.64 -8.09 36.39
C PRO A 214 9.58 -7.29 37.70
N ASP A 215 10.55 -7.56 38.59
CA ASP A 215 10.68 -6.80 39.82
C ASP A 215 10.97 -5.32 39.53
N PRO A 216 10.42 -4.39 40.32
CA PRO A 216 10.65 -2.97 40.14
C PRO A 216 12.13 -2.67 40.29
N ALA A 217 12.77 -2.25 39.20
CA ALA A 217 14.17 -1.86 39.23
C ALA A 217 14.35 -0.70 40.23
N ALA A 218 15.32 -0.84 41.14
CA ALA A 218 15.71 0.23 42.04
C ALA A 218 16.14 1.45 41.21
N LEU A 219 15.59 2.62 41.51
CA LEU A 219 15.87 3.88 40.81
C LEU A 219 17.23 4.50 41.22
N ASP A 220 18.09 3.74 41.89
CA ASP A 220 19.43 4.16 42.27
C ASP A 220 20.39 3.98 41.09
N TYR A 221 20.29 4.91 40.14
CA TYR A 221 21.31 5.07 39.12
C TYR A 221 22.54 5.73 39.74
N ALA A 222 23.59 4.95 40.00
CA ALA A 222 24.89 5.46 40.47
C ALA A 222 25.47 6.55 39.54
N VAL A 223 25.08 6.54 38.27
CA VAL A 223 25.40 7.58 37.29
C VAL A 223 24.10 8.07 36.66
N ARG A 224 23.72 9.32 36.97
CA ARG A 224 22.56 9.95 36.35
C ARG A 224 22.79 10.10 34.84
N PRO A 225 21.85 9.66 33.99
CA PRO A 225 21.97 9.82 32.55
C PRO A 225 22.10 11.31 32.20
N GLN A 226 23.14 11.66 31.45
CA GLN A 226 23.37 13.02 31.02
C GLN A 226 22.35 13.39 29.93
N SER A 227 21.66 14.51 30.13
CA SER A 227 20.79 15.10 29.12
C SER A 227 21.62 15.52 27.91
N LYS A 228 21.21 15.14 26.70
CA LYS A 228 21.80 15.62 25.45
C LYS A 228 21.30 17.02 25.03
N ILE A 229 20.59 17.70 25.94
CA ILE A 229 19.92 18.96 25.68
C ILE A 229 20.68 20.06 26.42
N ASP A 230 21.12 21.07 25.68
CA ASP A 230 21.82 22.23 26.24
C ASP A 230 20.85 23.09 27.08
N PRO A 231 21.12 23.31 28.39
CA PRO A 231 20.27 24.11 29.26
C PRO A 231 20.14 25.58 28.83
N VAL A 232 21.13 26.12 28.11
CA VAL A 232 21.09 27.49 27.59
C VAL A 232 20.11 27.60 26.43
N GLU A 233 20.08 26.61 25.54
CA GLU A 233 19.17 26.57 24.40
C GLU A 233 17.70 26.40 24.85
N VAL A 234 17.45 25.57 25.86
CA VAL A 234 16.11 25.43 26.46
C VAL A 234 15.65 26.74 27.07
N ARG A 235 16.55 27.44 27.79
CA ARG A 235 16.23 28.73 28.41
C ARG A 235 15.97 29.82 27.37
N ALA A 236 16.70 29.81 26.26
CA ALA A 236 16.47 30.70 25.12
C ALA A 236 15.11 30.44 24.44
N ARG A 237 14.77 29.16 24.19
CA ARG A 237 13.45 28.78 23.66
C ARG A 237 12.31 29.20 24.59
N VAL A 238 12.47 29.03 25.91
CA VAL A 238 11.46 29.42 26.89
C VAL A 238 11.28 30.95 26.96
N LYS A 239 12.37 31.73 26.82
CA LYS A 239 12.29 33.20 26.77
C LYS A 239 11.62 33.72 25.49
N ASN A 240 11.84 33.08 24.35
CA ASN A 240 11.18 33.46 23.08
C ASN A 240 9.72 32.99 22.97
N SER A 241 9.24 32.13 23.87
CA SER A 241 7.87 31.60 23.87
C SER A 241 6.84 32.52 24.56
N GLY A 242 7.18 33.79 24.82
CA GLY A 242 6.38 34.75 25.60
C GLY A 242 5.02 35.14 25.00
N HIS A 243 4.66 34.69 23.80
CA HIS A 243 3.40 35.04 23.14
C HIS A 243 2.58 33.83 22.70
N ASN A 244 2.36 32.87 23.60
CA ASN A 244 1.44 31.78 23.33
C ASN A 244 0.30 31.77 24.35
N GLU A 245 -0.83 32.41 24.01
CA GLU A 245 -2.06 32.46 24.83
C GLU A 245 -2.47 31.08 25.34
N HIS A 246 -2.24 30.04 24.54
CA HIS A 246 -2.57 28.66 24.87
C HIS A 246 -1.84 28.19 26.14
N ARG A 247 -0.58 28.58 26.32
CA ARG A 247 0.25 28.19 27.47
C ARG A 247 -0.16 28.93 28.75
N ALA A 248 -0.59 30.19 28.63
CA ALA A 248 -1.16 30.95 29.75
C ALA A 248 -2.49 30.35 30.23
N LYS A 249 -3.37 29.97 29.29
CA LYS A 249 -4.64 29.27 29.59
C LYS A 249 -4.39 27.94 30.31
N LEU A 250 -3.36 27.19 29.88
CA LEU A 250 -3.01 25.89 30.46
C LEU A 250 -2.43 26.03 31.88
N ASN A 251 -1.56 27.00 32.12
CA ASN A 251 -1.04 27.30 33.46
C ASN A 251 -2.15 27.76 34.43
N LYS A 252 -3.11 28.57 33.96
CA LYS A 252 -4.29 28.96 34.74
C LYS A 252 -5.14 27.75 35.12
N LYS A 253 -5.40 26.84 34.16
CA LYS A 253 -6.11 25.59 34.40
C LYS A 253 -5.42 24.71 35.45
N LEU A 254 -4.08 24.65 35.43
CA LEU A 254 -3.31 23.86 36.37
C LEU A 254 -3.36 24.43 37.80
N GLN A 255 -3.39 25.76 37.94
CA GLN A 255 -3.64 26.42 39.24
C GLN A 255 -5.03 26.14 39.78
N GLU A 256 -6.07 26.18 38.93
CA GLU A 256 -7.45 25.85 39.31
C GLU A 256 -7.61 24.39 39.76
N MET A 257 -6.81 23.48 39.21
CA MET A 257 -6.80 22.05 39.58
C MET A 257 -5.99 21.75 40.85
N ARG A 258 -5.02 22.60 41.18
CA ARG A 258 -4.24 22.50 42.44
C ARG A 258 -4.97 23.05 43.65
N ALA A 259 -6.05 23.81 43.45
CA ALA A 259 -6.91 24.24 44.53
C ALA A 259 -7.65 23.01 45.11
N PRO A 260 -7.56 22.74 46.43
CA PRO A 260 -8.27 21.64 47.05
C PRO A 260 -9.78 21.88 46.96
N LYS A 261 -10.45 21.24 46.01
CA LYS A 261 -11.91 21.23 45.95
C LYS A 261 -12.43 20.40 47.11
N ARG A 262 -12.79 21.06 48.22
CA ARG A 262 -13.70 20.49 49.24
C ARG A 262 -15.07 20.30 48.60
N LYS A 263 -15.24 19.24 47.81
CA LYS A 263 -16.56 18.69 47.49
C LYS A 263 -16.66 17.36 48.22
N GLN A 264 -17.59 17.26 49.15
CA GLN A 264 -17.99 15.97 49.70
C GLN A 264 -18.57 15.15 48.55
N LEU A 265 -17.83 14.12 48.12
CA LEU A 265 -18.34 13.12 47.20
C LEU A 265 -19.29 12.24 48.02
N GLN A 266 -20.59 12.53 47.97
CA GLN A 266 -21.60 11.54 48.37
C GLN A 266 -21.78 10.56 47.22
N ALA A 267 -21.55 9.28 47.50
CA ALA A 267 -21.88 8.20 46.58
C ALA A 267 -23.41 8.12 46.42
N THR A 268 -23.92 8.25 45.19
CA THR A 268 -25.32 7.97 44.89
C THR A 268 -25.57 6.47 45.02
N LYS A 269 -26.53 6.09 45.87
CA LYS A 269 -27.01 4.70 45.96
C LYS A 269 -27.79 4.37 44.69
N LEU A 270 -27.35 3.35 43.97
CA LEU A 270 -28.07 2.76 42.84
C LEU A 270 -29.39 2.14 43.34
N SER A 271 -30.53 2.58 42.81
CA SER A 271 -31.84 2.00 43.10
C SER A 271 -32.02 0.68 42.33
N VAL A 272 -32.46 -0.36 43.02
CA VAL A 272 -32.70 -1.72 42.48
C VAL A 272 -34.11 -1.88 41.87
N ASP A 273 -35.00 -0.90 42.03
CA ASP A 273 -36.30 -0.88 41.36
C ASP A 273 -36.27 0.12 40.19
N GLY A 274 -36.23 -0.41 38.96
CA GLY A 274 -36.04 0.33 37.71
C GLY A 274 -37.19 1.25 37.30
N ARG A 275 -37.48 2.31 38.07
CA ARG A 275 -38.44 3.36 37.69
C ARG A 275 -37.94 4.76 38.07
N ARG A 276 -37.19 5.37 37.15
CA ARG A 276 -37.17 6.81 36.78
C ARG A 276 -35.88 7.11 36.03
N MET A 277 -35.94 7.07 34.71
CA MET A 277 -34.99 7.78 33.86
C MET A 277 -35.61 9.16 33.59
N GLU A 278 -35.22 10.16 34.37
CA GLU A 278 -35.55 11.55 34.05
C GLU A 278 -34.74 11.97 32.82
N LYS A 279 -35.47 12.32 31.76
CA LYS A 279 -34.93 12.85 30.51
C LYS A 279 -34.45 14.28 30.77
N TYR A 280 -33.20 14.57 30.45
CA TYR A 280 -32.74 15.95 30.30
C TYR A 280 -32.89 16.38 28.84
N THR A 281 -33.68 17.44 28.65
CA THR A 281 -33.66 18.33 27.48
C THR A 281 -32.35 19.06 27.36
#